data_AF-A0A0F9EIR5-F1
#
_entry.id   AF-A0A0F9EIR5-F1
#
_cell.length_a   1.000
_cell.length_b   1.000
_cell.length_c   1.000
_cell.angle_alpha   90.00
_cell.angle_beta   90.00
_cell.angle_gamma   90.00
#
_symmetry.space_group_name_H-M   'P 1'
#
loop_
_entity.id
_entity.type
_entity.pdbx_description
1 polymer ?
#
loop_
_entity_poly.entity_id
_entity_poly.type
_entity_poly.pdbx_seq_one_letter_code
_entity_poly.pdbx_strand_id
1 'polypeptide(L)'
;MPFLRQSTAQTIRFGPCLDKTDGVTEETALTLAQADMRLSKDGGAFAQKSAAGNATHDSDGWYDTTLSTTDTATVGELILNVHQPANMLPVWVHYWVLEESIYDALFGAS
;
A
#
# COMPACT_ATOMS: atom_id res chain seq x y z
N MET A 1 -0.71 5.57 12.26
CA MET A 1 -0.08 6.03 11.01
C MET A 1 1.18 5.21 10.82
N PRO A 2 1.21 4.28 9.84
CA PRO A 2 2.41 3.51 9.56
C PRO A 2 3.49 4.41 8.95
N PHE A 3 4.67 4.41 9.56
CA PHE A 3 5.85 5.10 9.05
C PHE A 3 6.67 4.15 8.16
N LEU A 4 7.17 4.66 7.05
CA LEU A 4 8.03 3.94 6.12
C LEU A 4 9.40 4.61 6.07
N ARG A 5 10.45 3.82 5.93
CA ARG A 5 11.80 4.34 5.74
C ARG A 5 11.99 4.73 4.28
N GLN A 6 12.51 5.92 4.01
CA GLN A 6 12.78 6.37 2.64
C GLN A 6 13.67 5.37 1.88
N SER A 7 13.41 5.26 0.57
CA SER A 7 14.22 4.47 -0.37
C SER A 7 14.47 3.02 0.05
N THR A 8 13.54 2.43 0.81
CA THR A 8 13.69 1.09 1.39
C THR A 8 12.54 0.20 0.92
N ALA A 9 12.86 -0.98 0.39
CA ALA A 9 11.82 -1.94 0.02
C ALA A 9 11.15 -2.51 1.28
N GLN A 10 9.82 -2.43 1.34
CA GLN A 10 9.05 -2.85 2.51
C GLN A 10 7.74 -3.53 2.08
N THR A 11 7.35 -4.57 2.79
CA THR A 11 6.04 -5.21 2.60
C THR A 11 5.01 -4.47 3.43
N ILE A 12 3.94 -4.01 2.79
CA ILE A 12 2.83 -3.32 3.42
C ILE A 12 1.58 -4.19 3.34
N ARG A 13 0.69 -4.01 4.30
CA ARG A 13 -0.60 -4.70 4.36
C ARG A 13 -1.73 -3.69 4.23
N PHE A 14 -2.74 -4.03 3.44
CA PHE A 14 -3.91 -3.20 3.19
C PHE A 14 -5.17 -4.05 3.17
N GLY A 15 -6.30 -3.41 3.43
CA GLY A 15 -7.59 -4.08 3.55
C GLY A 15 -8.38 -3.52 4.74
N PRO A 16 -9.47 -4.20 5.11
CA PRO A 16 -10.04 -5.35 4.41
C PRO A 16 -10.60 -4.97 3.02
N CYS A 17 -10.41 -5.83 2.03
CA CYS A 17 -11.04 -5.75 0.73
C CYS A 17 -12.44 -6.37 0.82
N LEU A 18 -13.48 -5.56 0.64
CA LEU A 18 -14.88 -5.95 0.82
C LEU A 18 -15.61 -5.97 -0.52
N ASP A 19 -16.60 -6.86 -0.65
CA ASP A 19 -17.46 -6.99 -1.82
C ASP A 19 -18.18 -5.66 -2.10
N LYS A 20 -18.20 -5.26 -3.36
CA LYS A 20 -18.79 -3.97 -3.78
C LYS A 20 -20.31 -3.86 -3.58
N THR A 21 -21.00 -4.99 -3.44
CA THR A 21 -22.46 -5.12 -3.44
C THR A 21 -23.02 -4.88 -2.04
N ASP A 22 -22.39 -5.45 -1.02
CA ASP A 22 -22.82 -5.34 0.37
C ASP A 22 -21.89 -4.50 1.23
N GLY A 23 -20.63 -4.32 0.82
CA GLY A 23 -19.61 -3.61 1.59
C GLY A 23 -19.27 -4.26 2.93
N VAL A 24 -19.54 -5.56 3.07
CA VAL A 24 -19.36 -6.31 4.33
C VAL A 24 -18.66 -7.65 4.08
N THR A 25 -19.01 -8.37 3.01
CA THR A 25 -18.42 -9.69 2.73
C THR A 25 -16.96 -9.54 2.30
N GLU A 26 -16.05 -10.29 2.93
CA GLU A 26 -14.63 -10.21 2.58
C GLU A 26 -14.32 -10.92 1.26
N GLU A 27 -13.55 -10.26 0.43
CA GLU A 27 -13.08 -10.81 -0.84
C GLU A 27 -11.70 -11.45 -0.63
N THR A 28 -11.64 -12.79 -0.66
CA THR A 28 -10.44 -13.57 -0.27
C THR A 28 -9.69 -14.17 -1.47
N ALA A 29 -10.26 -14.09 -2.68
CA ALA A 29 -9.70 -14.70 -3.89
C ALA A 29 -9.40 -13.68 -5.01
N LEU A 30 -9.24 -12.39 -4.66
CA LEU A 30 -8.92 -11.34 -5.63
C LEU A 30 -7.51 -11.50 -6.20
N THR A 31 -7.42 -11.35 -7.53
CA THR A 31 -6.16 -11.13 -8.23
C THR A 31 -5.94 -9.64 -8.38
N LEU A 32 -5.27 -9.01 -7.41
CA LEU A 32 -4.93 -7.59 -7.46
C LEU A 32 -3.58 -7.41 -8.16
N ALA A 33 -3.61 -6.95 -9.40
CA ALA A 33 -2.42 -6.74 -10.21
C ALA A 33 -1.71 -5.43 -9.84
N GLN A 34 -0.48 -5.26 -10.31
CA GLN A 34 0.31 -4.04 -10.10
C GLN A 34 -0.45 -2.76 -10.46
N ALA A 35 -1.21 -2.78 -11.57
CA ALA A 35 -1.97 -1.63 -12.06
C ALA A 35 -3.13 -1.22 -11.14
N ASP A 36 -3.67 -2.15 -10.36
CA ASP A 36 -4.77 -1.91 -9.43
C ASP A 36 -4.30 -1.22 -8.14
N MET A 37 -2.99 -1.27 -7.85
CA MET A 37 -2.34 -0.67 -6.68
C MET A 37 -1.60 0.61 -7.06
N ARG A 38 -2.26 1.75 -6.87
CA ARG A 38 -1.75 3.07 -7.26
C ARG A 38 -1.24 3.85 -6.06
N LEU A 39 -0.13 4.54 -6.25
CA LEU A 39 0.53 5.36 -5.25
C LEU A 39 0.47 6.83 -5.64
N SER A 40 0.13 7.69 -4.69
CA SER A 40 0.38 9.14 -4.76
C SER A 40 1.50 9.48 -3.78
N LYS A 41 2.56 10.11 -4.28
CA LYS A 41 3.78 10.43 -3.52
C LYS A 41 3.82 11.94 -3.28
N ASP A 42 3.69 12.35 -2.03
CA ASP A 42 3.74 13.75 -1.56
C ASP A 42 2.90 14.71 -2.42
N GLY A 43 1.62 14.37 -2.60
CA GLY A 43 0.69 15.14 -3.44
C GLY A 43 0.85 14.95 -4.95
N GLY A 44 1.77 14.10 -5.40
CA GLY A 44 1.93 13.72 -6.80
C GLY A 44 0.73 12.95 -7.37
N ALA A 45 0.57 12.97 -8.70
CA ALA A 45 -0.49 12.23 -9.37
C ALA A 45 -0.39 10.71 -9.10
N PHE A 46 -1.53 10.04 -8.97
CA PHE A 46 -1.56 8.59 -8.78
C PHE A 46 -0.96 7.84 -9.97
N ALA A 47 0.04 7.01 -9.70
CA ALA A 47 0.63 6.09 -10.68
C ALA A 47 0.68 4.68 -10.08
N GLN A 48 0.70 3.64 -10.91
CA GLN A 48 0.89 2.27 -10.41
C GLN A 48 2.20 2.15 -9.61
N LYS A 49 2.22 1.30 -8.59
CA LYS A 49 3.46 1.02 -7.84
C LYS A 49 4.54 0.48 -8.78
N SER A 50 5.80 0.79 -8.48
CA SER A 50 6.97 0.38 -9.26
C SER A 50 7.37 -1.08 -8.98
N ALA A 51 7.14 -1.58 -7.77
CA ALA A 51 7.35 -3.00 -7.48
C ALA A 51 6.42 -3.88 -8.32
N ALA A 52 7.00 -4.82 -9.07
CA ALA A 52 6.24 -5.80 -9.84
C ALA A 52 5.51 -6.80 -8.93
N GLY A 53 4.56 -7.53 -9.51
CA GLY A 53 3.84 -8.61 -8.84
C GLY A 53 2.48 -8.20 -8.29
N ASN A 54 1.65 -9.22 -8.10
CA ASN A 54 0.30 -9.09 -7.57
C ASN A 54 0.34 -8.97 -6.04
N ALA A 55 -0.75 -8.50 -5.44
CA ALA A 55 -0.93 -8.60 -4.00
C ALA A 55 -1.15 -10.07 -3.60
N THR A 56 -0.69 -10.43 -2.41
CA THR A 56 -0.89 -11.76 -1.82
C THR A 56 -1.98 -11.67 -0.76
N HIS A 57 -2.95 -12.57 -0.80
CA HIS A 57 -3.96 -12.68 0.24
C HIS A 57 -3.32 -13.21 1.54
N ASP A 58 -3.63 -12.58 2.66
CA ASP A 58 -3.20 -13.01 4.00
C ASP A 58 -4.36 -13.64 4.78
N SER A 59 -5.33 -12.84 5.24
CA SER A 59 -6.47 -13.28 6.06
C SER A 59 -7.63 -12.29 5.97
N ASP A 60 -8.89 -12.74 6.05
CA ASP A 60 -10.08 -11.88 6.22
C ASP A 60 -10.14 -10.66 5.26
N GLY A 61 -9.82 -10.88 3.98
CA GLY A 61 -9.79 -9.81 2.96
C GLY A 61 -8.60 -8.86 3.07
N TRP A 62 -7.65 -9.11 3.96
CA TRP A 62 -6.36 -8.43 4.01
C TRP A 62 -5.41 -9.00 2.97
N TYR A 63 -4.72 -8.08 2.29
CA TYR A 63 -3.72 -8.38 1.30
C TYR A 63 -2.42 -7.66 1.65
N ASP A 64 -1.30 -8.25 1.24
CA ASP A 64 -0.01 -7.58 1.28
C ASP A 64 0.62 -7.42 -0.09
N THR A 65 1.45 -6.39 -0.19
CA THR A 65 2.27 -6.15 -1.37
C THR A 65 3.59 -5.53 -0.97
N THR A 66 4.62 -5.84 -1.73
CA THR A 66 5.92 -5.21 -1.58
C THR A 66 5.94 -3.86 -2.29
N LEU A 67 6.42 -2.83 -1.59
CA LEU A 67 6.89 -1.58 -2.15
C LEU A 67 8.37 -1.67 -2.48
N SER A 68 8.78 -1.09 -3.61
CA SER A 68 10.18 -0.98 -3.99
C SER A 68 10.82 0.28 -3.39
N THR A 69 12.15 0.38 -3.48
CA THR A 69 12.88 1.59 -3.10
C THR A 69 12.36 2.82 -3.85
N THR A 70 12.02 2.68 -5.14
CA THR A 70 11.41 3.74 -5.97
C THR A 70 10.07 4.19 -5.43
N ASP A 71 9.26 3.26 -4.89
CA ASP A 71 7.94 3.58 -4.33
C ASP A 71 8.04 4.46 -3.10
N THR A 72 9.05 4.21 -2.27
CA THR A 72 9.36 4.95 -1.03
C THR A 72 10.40 6.05 -1.19
N ALA A 73 10.75 6.46 -2.41
CA ALA A 73 11.88 7.38 -2.64
C ALA A 73 11.58 8.84 -2.25
N THR A 74 10.31 9.21 -2.07
CA THR A 74 9.87 10.57 -1.79
C THR A 74 9.45 10.70 -0.34
N VAL A 75 10.12 11.56 0.43
CA VAL A 75 9.72 11.92 1.81
C VAL A 75 8.39 12.68 1.76
N GLY A 76 7.49 12.36 2.69
CA GLY A 76 6.16 12.98 2.77
C GLY A 76 5.05 11.94 2.87
N GLU A 77 3.83 12.38 2.54
CA GLU A 77 2.66 11.50 2.53
C GLU A 77 2.71 10.54 1.35
N LEU A 78 2.49 9.26 1.61
CA LEU A 78 2.32 8.23 0.59
C LEU A 78 0.91 7.64 0.72
N ILE A 79 0.08 7.84 -0.28
CA ILE A 79 -1.27 7.29 -0.33
C ILE A 79 -1.26 6.07 -1.24
N LEU A 80 -1.59 4.90 -0.68
CA LEU A 80 -1.94 3.71 -1.45
C LEU A 80 -3.44 3.75 -1.74
N ASN A 81 -3.81 3.69 -3.01
CA ASN A 81 -5.16 3.46 -3.47
C ASN A 81 -5.20 2.11 -4.20
N VAL A 82 -6.03 1.20 -3.72
CA VAL A 82 -6.29 -0.08 -4.37
C VAL A 82 -7.73 -0.06 -4.89
N HIS A 83 -7.87 -0.19 -6.21
CA HIS A 83 -9.17 -0.04 -6.84
C HIS A 83 -9.38 -1.04 -7.96
N GLN A 84 -10.31 -1.98 -7.73
CA GLN A 84 -10.80 -2.91 -8.73
C GLN A 84 -12.35 -2.86 -8.74
N PRO A 85 -12.95 -1.90 -9.47
CA PRO A 85 -14.37 -1.54 -9.33
C PRO A 85 -15.34 -2.67 -9.70
N ALA A 86 -14.87 -3.66 -10.45
CA ALA A 86 -15.66 -4.82 -10.83
C ALA A 86 -15.95 -5.75 -9.63
N ASN A 87 -15.08 -5.78 -8.63
CA ASN A 87 -15.09 -6.84 -7.61
C ASN A 87 -15.12 -6.32 -6.17
N MET A 88 -14.51 -5.16 -5.88
CA MET A 88 -14.36 -4.69 -4.49
C MET A 88 -14.68 -3.19 -4.33
N LEU A 89 -14.98 -2.80 -3.08
CA LEU A 89 -14.91 -1.40 -2.68
C LEU A 89 -13.46 -0.88 -2.76
N PRO A 90 -13.25 0.40 -3.10
CA PRO A 90 -11.93 1.03 -3.06
C PRO A 90 -11.35 0.98 -1.65
N VAL A 91 -10.08 0.61 -1.55
CA VAL A 91 -9.30 0.68 -0.30
C VAL A 91 -8.27 1.78 -0.43
N TRP A 92 -8.16 2.65 0.57
CA TRP A 92 -7.09 3.65 0.64
C TRP A 92 -6.38 3.59 2.00
N VAL A 93 -5.06 3.68 1.97
CA VAL A 93 -4.22 3.66 3.17
C VAL A 93 -3.19 4.76 3.07
N HIS A 94 -3.03 5.51 4.15
CA HIS A 94 -2.06 6.60 4.26
C HIS A 94 -0.82 6.12 5.03
N TYR A 95 0.34 6.35 4.44
CA TYR A 95 1.66 6.11 5.00
C TYR A 95 2.44 7.42 5.05
N TRP A 96 3.42 7.51 5.95
CA TRP A 96 4.38 8.60 5.95
C TRP A 96 5.78 8.06 5.67
N VAL A 97 6.37 8.49 4.57
CA VAL A 97 7.77 8.20 4.26
C VAL A 97 8.63 9.21 5.00
N LEU A 98 9.45 8.71 5.92
CA LEU A 98 10.40 9.51 6.68
C LEU A 98 11.79 9.39 6.08
N GLU A 99 12.56 10.47 6.14
CA GLU A 99 13.99 10.44 5.84
C GLU A 99 14.68 9.34 6.66
N GLU A 100 15.62 8.63 6.05
CA GLU A 100 16.31 7.49 6.64
C GLU A 100 16.89 7.81 8.03
N SER A 101 17.57 8.96 8.17
CA SER A 101 18.17 9.41 9.43
C SER A 101 17.14 9.61 10.55
N ILE A 102 15.97 10.14 10.21
CA ILE A 102 14.86 10.38 11.14
C ILE A 102 14.18 9.07 11.51
N TYR A 103 13.95 8.20 10.52
CA TYR A 103 13.39 6.87 10.76
C TYR A 103 14.29 6.07 11.71
N ASP A 104 15.60 6.05 11.44
CA ASP A 104 16.59 5.34 12.26
C ASP A 104 16.73 5.97 13.66
N ALA A 105 16.57 7.29 13.81
CA ALA A 105 16.54 7.93 15.13
C ALA A 105 15.28 7.58 15.95
N LEU A 106 14.13 7.40 15.29
CA LEU A 106 12.86 7.07 15.94
C LEU A 106 12.73 5.58 16.29
N PHE A 107 13.21 4.71 15.40
CA PHE A 107 12.98 3.26 15.47
C PHE A 107 14.25 2.42 15.56
N GLY A 108 15.43 3.02 15.44
CA GLY A 108 16.72 2.34 15.57
C GLY A 108 17.14 2.08 17.02
N ALA A 109 16.34 2.49 18.01
CA ALA A 109 16.54 2.08 19.39
C ALA A 109 16.11 0.60 19.55
N SER A 110 17.10 -0.22 19.88
CA SER A 110 17.07 -1.68 20.09
C SER A 110 16.02 -2.19 21.06
#